data_AF-A0A1H9VP99-F1
#
_entry.id   AF-A0A1H9VP99-F1
#
_cell.length_a   1.000
_cell.length_b   1.000
_cell.length_c   1.000
_cell.angle_alpha   90.00
_cell.angle_beta   90.00
_cell.angle_gamma   90.00
#
_symmetry.space_group_name_H-M   'P 1'
#
loop_
_entity.id
_entity.type
_entity.pdbx_description
1 polymer ?
#
loop_
_entity_poly.entity_id
_entity_poly.type
_entity_poly.pdbx_seq_one_letter_code
_entity_poly.pdbx_strand_id
1 'polypeptide(L)'
;MSFWNRLFSGEKDSELGSEREPAVGSHLADVLDDSDRSLLETCLVTLECVGITVNAGVETGDIEDAVSEELGMFRRRPLTTLLAARDPYEDRIFRHVYIDDLDHNRSTVNDYLDFLDDIATAAETGHVYHNVVVMLDPGSESSGSLRFRIGEWDVYDISFDLDECFGDIDAETRFPQAVAAPGLTAYTFEGIYHTNPMIIWVDANNAQATALISAIEAERDQ
;
A
#
# COMPACT_ATOMS: atom_id res chain seq x y z
N MET A 1 -1.76 -25.44 -6.98
CA MET A 1 -1.97 -24.56 -8.15
C MET A 1 -2.44 -23.24 -7.60
N SER A 2 -1.65 -22.18 -7.77
CA SER A 2 -2.00 -20.83 -7.32
C SER A 2 -3.24 -20.32 -8.06
N PHE A 3 -3.95 -19.38 -7.44
CA PHE A 3 -5.08 -18.67 -8.05
C PHE A 3 -4.68 -18.04 -9.39
N TRP A 4 -3.46 -17.49 -9.46
CA TRP A 4 -2.88 -16.87 -10.66
C TRP A 4 -2.71 -17.81 -11.85
N ASN A 5 -2.29 -19.06 -11.64
CA ASN A 5 -2.15 -20.01 -12.74
C ASN A 5 -3.48 -20.32 -13.44
N ARG A 6 -4.64 -20.16 -12.78
CA ARG A 6 -5.94 -20.32 -13.44
C ARG A 6 -6.36 -19.08 -14.22
N LEU A 7 -5.90 -17.92 -13.80
CA LEU A 7 -6.30 -16.63 -14.37
C LEU A 7 -5.52 -16.33 -15.65
N PHE A 8 -4.23 -16.65 -15.69
CA PHE A 8 -3.40 -16.53 -16.89
C PHE A 8 -3.54 -17.71 -17.88
N SER A 9 -4.26 -18.78 -17.51
CA SER A 9 -4.54 -19.92 -18.39
C SER A 9 -5.87 -19.82 -19.16
N GLY A 10 -6.58 -18.68 -19.07
CA GLY A 10 -7.85 -18.45 -19.77
C GLY A 10 -7.68 -18.43 -21.29
N GLU A 11 -8.41 -19.32 -21.96
CA GLU A 11 -8.42 -19.52 -23.42
C GLU A 11 -8.67 -18.22 -24.20
N LYS A 12 -7.84 -17.99 -25.23
CA LYS A 12 -8.08 -17.02 -26.29
C LYS A 12 -9.33 -17.42 -27.07
N ASP A 13 -10.48 -16.90 -26.69
CA ASP A 13 -11.64 -16.88 -27.57
C ASP A 13 -11.57 -15.66 -28.49
N SER A 14 -11.23 -15.96 -29.73
CA SER A 14 -11.30 -15.07 -30.88
C SER A 14 -12.76 -14.77 -31.25
N GLU A 15 -13.17 -13.49 -31.31
CA GLU A 15 -14.24 -13.05 -32.21
C GLU A 15 -14.19 -11.53 -32.53
N LEU A 16 -13.80 -11.26 -33.79
CA LEU A 16 -14.28 -10.24 -34.74
C LEU A 16 -14.95 -8.92 -34.24
N GLY A 17 -14.23 -7.81 -34.46
CA GLY A 17 -14.65 -6.74 -35.38
C GLY A 17 -15.73 -5.73 -34.94
N SER A 18 -15.30 -4.52 -34.57
CA SER A 18 -16.05 -3.28 -34.83
C SER A 18 -15.11 -2.07 -34.72
N GLU A 19 -14.93 -1.36 -35.83
CA GLU A 19 -14.20 -0.09 -35.92
C GLU A 19 -14.82 0.98 -35.00
N ARG A 20 -13.98 1.65 -34.20
CA ARG A 20 -14.24 2.99 -33.66
C ARG A 20 -12.97 3.84 -33.79
N GLU A 21 -13.16 5.02 -34.38
CA GLU A 21 -12.15 6.05 -34.61
C GLU A 21 -11.45 6.49 -33.30
N PRO A 22 -10.18 6.94 -33.37
CA PRO A 22 -9.39 7.21 -32.18
C PRO A 22 -9.74 8.56 -31.55
N ALA A 23 -10.13 8.54 -30.28
CA ALA A 23 -10.15 9.73 -29.45
C ALA A 23 -8.72 10.09 -29.02
N VAL A 24 -8.45 11.39 -29.08
CA VAL A 24 -7.17 12.07 -28.85
C VAL A 24 -6.61 11.80 -27.45
N GLY A 25 -5.37 11.31 -27.39
CA GLY A 25 -4.58 11.19 -26.15
C GLY A 25 -3.84 9.87 -25.99
N SER A 26 -3.10 9.37 -26.99
CA SER A 26 -2.29 8.15 -26.80
C SER A 26 -1.06 8.45 -25.94
N HIS A 27 -1.19 8.32 -24.63
CA HIS A 27 -0.09 7.75 -23.85
C HIS A 27 0.05 6.32 -24.39
N LEU A 28 1.09 6.06 -25.19
CA LEU A 28 1.40 4.69 -25.57
C LEU A 28 1.84 4.00 -24.27
N ALA A 29 0.91 3.34 -23.58
CA ALA A 29 1.26 2.40 -22.54
C ALA A 29 2.26 1.42 -23.17
N ASP A 30 3.46 1.32 -22.60
CA ASP A 30 4.44 0.37 -23.10
C ASP A 30 3.89 -1.04 -22.85
N VAL A 31 3.73 -1.81 -23.92
CA VAL A 31 3.11 -3.13 -23.83
C VAL A 31 4.06 -4.09 -23.13
N LEU A 32 3.57 -4.73 -22.06
CA LEU A 32 4.23 -5.83 -21.36
C LEU A 32 4.68 -6.93 -22.34
N ASP A 33 5.99 -7.22 -22.33
CA ASP A 33 6.53 -8.38 -23.05
C ASP A 33 6.44 -9.68 -22.21
N ASP A 34 6.87 -10.80 -22.78
CA ASP A 34 6.79 -12.09 -22.10
C ASP A 34 7.68 -12.18 -20.85
N SER A 35 8.79 -11.43 -20.83
CA SER A 35 9.66 -11.34 -19.66
C SER A 35 9.00 -10.53 -18.55
N ASP A 36 8.36 -9.41 -18.91
CA ASP A 36 7.64 -8.57 -17.95
C ASP A 36 6.46 -9.32 -17.32
N ARG A 37 5.68 -10.07 -18.13
CA ARG A 37 4.61 -10.93 -17.61
C ARG A 37 5.12 -12.01 -16.66
N SER A 38 6.23 -12.66 -17.01
CA SER A 38 6.85 -13.68 -16.15
C SER A 38 7.32 -13.09 -14.81
N LEU A 39 7.84 -11.85 -14.84
CA LEU A 39 8.23 -11.10 -13.65
C LEU A 39 7.01 -10.74 -12.81
N LEU A 40 5.94 -10.22 -13.44
CA LEU A 40 4.68 -9.89 -12.79
C LEU A 40 4.08 -11.11 -12.08
N GLU A 41 3.98 -12.25 -12.76
CA GLU A 41 3.50 -13.50 -12.17
C GLU A 41 4.34 -13.91 -10.94
N THR A 42 5.67 -13.79 -11.04
CA THR A 42 6.58 -14.11 -9.94
C THR A 42 6.36 -13.19 -8.73
N CYS A 43 6.18 -11.89 -8.97
CA CYS A 43 5.88 -10.91 -7.93
C CYS A 43 4.53 -11.18 -7.28
N LEU A 44 3.47 -11.40 -8.06
CA LEU A 44 2.13 -11.71 -7.56
C LEU A 44 2.11 -12.98 -6.68
N VAL A 45 2.82 -14.04 -7.09
CA VAL A 45 2.97 -15.25 -6.28
C VAL A 45 3.72 -14.96 -4.99
N THR A 46 4.77 -14.15 -5.04
CA THR A 46 5.56 -13.77 -3.85
C THR A 46 4.71 -13.00 -2.85
N LEU A 47 3.91 -12.04 -3.32
CA LEU A 47 2.97 -11.26 -2.49
C LEU A 47 1.87 -12.16 -1.90
N GLU A 48 1.27 -13.05 -2.70
CA GLU A 48 0.26 -14.00 -2.24
C GLU A 48 0.81 -14.92 -1.13
N CYS A 49 2.07 -15.37 -1.26
CA CYS A 49 2.73 -16.22 -0.25
C CYS A 49 2.86 -15.56 1.12
N VAL A 50 2.86 -14.23 1.21
CA VAL A 50 2.92 -13.49 2.48
C VAL A 50 1.56 -12.99 2.96
N GLY A 51 0.49 -13.27 2.20
CA GLY A 51 -0.88 -12.83 2.52
C GLY A 51 -1.23 -11.46 1.96
N ILE A 52 -0.39 -10.85 1.12
CA ILE A 52 -0.73 -9.64 0.38
C ILE A 52 -1.52 -10.06 -0.85
N THR A 53 -2.80 -9.72 -0.88
CA THR A 53 -3.74 -10.13 -1.94
C THR A 53 -4.38 -8.92 -2.58
N VAL A 54 -4.87 -9.10 -3.80
CA VAL A 54 -5.56 -8.04 -4.56
C VAL A 54 -6.91 -7.67 -3.90
N ASN A 55 -7.26 -6.38 -3.96
CA ASN A 55 -8.53 -5.86 -3.47
C ASN A 55 -9.72 -6.43 -4.24
N ALA A 56 -10.87 -6.49 -3.58
CA ALA A 56 -12.08 -6.97 -4.22
C ALA A 56 -12.49 -6.00 -5.34
N GLY A 57 -12.70 -6.53 -6.55
CA GLY A 57 -13.12 -5.75 -7.71
C GLY A 57 -11.99 -5.36 -8.66
N VAL A 58 -10.72 -5.53 -8.28
CA VAL A 58 -9.59 -5.29 -9.15
C VAL A 58 -9.40 -6.49 -10.09
N GLU A 59 -9.36 -6.21 -11.38
CA GLU A 59 -9.17 -7.17 -12.46
C GLU A 59 -7.69 -7.25 -12.86
N THR A 60 -7.31 -8.28 -13.62
CA THR A 60 -5.93 -8.40 -14.11
C THR A 60 -5.56 -7.32 -15.10
N GLY A 61 -6.54 -6.82 -15.87
CA GLY A 61 -6.33 -5.67 -16.75
C GLY A 61 -5.85 -4.44 -15.97
N ASP A 62 -6.44 -4.17 -14.80
CA ASP A 62 -6.05 -3.03 -13.96
C ASP A 62 -4.59 -3.14 -13.49
N ILE A 63 -4.14 -4.35 -13.15
CA ILE A 63 -2.75 -4.61 -12.73
C ILE A 63 -1.80 -4.43 -13.92
N GLU A 64 -2.14 -5.00 -15.07
CA GLU A 64 -1.32 -4.90 -16.28
C GLU A 64 -1.22 -3.45 -16.77
N ASP A 65 -2.32 -2.69 -16.71
CA ASP A 65 -2.36 -1.27 -17.07
C ASP A 65 -1.50 -0.45 -16.11
N ALA A 66 -1.67 -0.61 -14.79
CA ALA A 66 -0.88 0.11 -13.79
C ALA A 66 0.63 -0.19 -13.91
N VAL A 67 1.00 -1.44 -14.21
CA VAL A 67 2.40 -1.81 -14.47
C VAL A 67 2.90 -1.20 -15.79
N SER A 68 2.06 -1.15 -16.82
CA SER A 68 2.43 -0.60 -18.14
C SER A 68 2.65 0.92 -18.08
N GLU A 69 1.95 1.63 -17.20
CA GLU A 69 2.16 3.05 -16.93
C GLU A 69 3.55 3.32 -16.34
N GLU A 70 4.04 2.42 -15.48
CA GLU A 70 5.32 2.55 -14.77
C GLU A 70 6.34 1.47 -15.17
N LEU A 71 6.28 0.99 -16.43
CA LEU A 71 7.04 -0.20 -16.86
C LEU A 71 8.55 -0.09 -16.65
N GLY A 72 9.09 1.11 -16.84
CA GLY A 72 10.50 1.40 -16.59
C GLY A 72 10.90 1.24 -15.12
N MET A 73 10.03 1.62 -14.20
CA MET A 73 10.23 1.41 -12.76
C MET A 73 9.96 -0.03 -12.36
N PHE A 74 8.92 -0.65 -12.92
CA PHE A 74 8.60 -2.05 -12.67
C PHE A 74 9.77 -2.97 -13.01
N ARG A 75 10.46 -2.74 -14.13
CA ARG A 75 11.65 -3.53 -14.50
C ARG A 75 12.83 -3.38 -13.55
N ARG A 76 12.91 -2.26 -12.80
CA ARG A 76 14.01 -1.97 -11.87
C ARG A 76 13.67 -2.38 -10.43
N ARG A 77 12.46 -2.06 -10.00
CA ARG A 77 11.95 -2.25 -8.63
C ARG A 77 10.57 -2.93 -8.69
N PRO A 78 10.49 -4.19 -9.12
CA PRO A 78 9.22 -4.82 -9.47
C PRO A 78 8.25 -4.96 -8.28
N LEU A 79 8.73 -5.37 -7.10
CA LEU A 79 7.88 -5.50 -5.91
C LEU A 79 7.44 -4.13 -5.40
N THR A 80 8.36 -3.17 -5.32
CA THR A 80 8.03 -1.81 -4.88
C THR A 80 7.01 -1.17 -5.82
N THR A 81 7.22 -1.27 -7.13
CA THR A 81 6.33 -0.68 -8.15
C THR A 81 4.96 -1.33 -8.10
N LEU A 82 4.91 -2.67 -7.99
CA LEU A 82 3.65 -3.39 -7.92
C LEU A 82 2.87 -3.08 -6.65
N LEU A 83 3.53 -3.02 -5.48
CA LEU A 83 2.90 -2.63 -4.22
C LEU A 83 2.41 -1.18 -4.24
N ALA A 84 3.10 -0.31 -4.99
CA ALA A 84 2.72 1.09 -5.19
C ALA A 84 1.59 1.28 -6.21
N ALA A 85 1.22 0.24 -6.96
CA ALA A 85 0.29 0.36 -8.07
C ALA A 85 -1.14 0.68 -7.62
N ARG A 86 -1.78 1.56 -8.38
CA ARG A 86 -3.18 1.98 -8.22
C ARG A 86 -4.00 1.49 -9.40
N ASP A 87 -5.28 1.24 -9.16
CA ASP A 87 -6.21 0.93 -10.23
C ASP A 87 -6.59 2.23 -11.01
N PRO A 88 -7.36 2.12 -12.10
CA PRO A 88 -7.79 3.29 -12.88
C PRO A 88 -8.66 4.32 -12.13
N TYR A 89 -9.15 3.98 -10.94
CA TYR A 89 -9.90 4.86 -10.06
C TYR A 89 -9.05 5.46 -8.92
N GLU A 90 -7.72 5.27 -8.98
CA GLU A 90 -6.73 5.67 -7.98
C GLU A 90 -6.82 4.88 -6.65
N ASP A 91 -7.62 3.81 -6.62
CA ASP A 91 -7.71 2.91 -5.48
C ASP A 91 -6.51 1.95 -5.42
N ARG A 92 -6.18 1.49 -4.22
CA ARG A 92 -5.05 0.56 -4.03
C ARG A 92 -5.36 -0.78 -4.68
N ILE A 93 -4.41 -1.34 -5.43
CA ILE A 93 -4.56 -2.68 -5.99
C ILE A 93 -4.49 -3.75 -4.90
N PHE A 94 -3.60 -3.60 -3.91
CA PHE A 94 -3.33 -4.62 -2.89
C PHE A 94 -3.91 -4.26 -1.52
N ARG A 95 -4.33 -5.31 -0.81
CA ARG A 95 -4.74 -5.30 0.60
C ARG A 95 -3.51 -5.31 1.50
N HIS A 96 -3.65 -4.77 2.71
CA HIS A 96 -2.54 -4.67 3.68
C HIS A 96 -1.34 -3.90 3.15
N VAL A 97 -1.59 -2.92 2.28
CA VAL A 97 -0.60 -2.00 1.75
C VAL A 97 -1.15 -0.59 1.91
N TYR A 98 -0.30 0.33 2.36
CA TYR A 98 -0.55 1.75 2.40
C TYR A 98 0.61 2.47 1.73
N ILE A 99 0.31 3.46 0.90
CA ILE A 99 1.32 4.31 0.30
C ILE A 99 0.93 5.72 0.68
N ASP A 100 1.88 6.44 1.24
CA ASP A 100 1.70 7.81 1.65
C ASP A 100 1.79 8.76 0.45
N ASP A 101 0.86 8.63 -0.49
CA ASP A 101 0.89 9.35 -1.78
C ASP A 101 0.63 10.84 -1.65
N LEU A 102 0.18 11.28 -0.48
CA LEU A 102 -0.10 12.67 -0.20
C LEU A 102 1.17 13.29 0.40
N ASP A 103 1.77 14.23 -0.32
CA ASP A 103 2.78 15.18 0.19
C ASP A 103 2.13 16.14 1.21
N HIS A 104 1.44 15.57 2.20
CA HIS A 104 0.73 16.28 3.25
C HIS A 104 1.62 16.28 4.49
N ASN A 105 2.21 17.44 4.76
CA ASN A 105 2.75 17.73 6.08
C ASN A 105 1.60 17.62 7.09
N ARG A 106 1.64 16.55 7.89
CA ARG A 106 0.67 16.28 8.96
C ARG A 106 0.96 17.18 10.16
N SER A 107 0.60 18.45 10.00
CA SER A 107 0.96 19.54 10.91
C SER A 107 -0.15 19.89 11.89
N THR A 108 -1.35 19.34 11.68
CA THR A 108 -2.51 19.53 12.56
C THR A 108 -3.00 18.21 13.14
N VAL A 109 -3.70 18.31 14.27
CA VAL A 109 -4.34 17.15 14.92
C VAL A 109 -5.34 16.46 13.98
N ASN A 110 -6.03 17.22 13.13
CA ASN A 110 -6.97 16.62 12.16
C ASN A 110 -6.22 15.82 11.10
N ASP A 111 -5.07 16.30 10.61
CA ASP A 111 -4.24 15.54 9.67
C ASP A 111 -3.78 14.20 10.28
N TYR A 112 -3.51 14.18 11.59
CA TYR A 112 -3.17 12.96 12.32
C TYR A 112 -4.34 11.98 12.43
N LEU A 113 -5.55 12.50 12.64
CA LEU A 113 -6.75 11.68 12.69
C LEU A 113 -7.08 11.11 11.31
N ASP A 114 -7.00 11.92 10.26
CA ASP A 114 -7.22 11.48 8.89
C ASP A 114 -6.17 10.43 8.50
N PHE A 115 -4.90 10.67 8.84
CA PHE A 115 -3.84 9.68 8.62
C PHE A 115 -4.11 8.36 9.36
N LEU A 116 -4.51 8.44 10.63
CA LEU A 116 -4.80 7.27 11.45
C LEU A 116 -5.97 6.45 10.89
N ASP A 117 -7.00 7.12 10.40
CA ASP A 117 -8.16 6.48 9.76
C ASP A 117 -7.76 5.81 8.43
N ASP A 118 -6.90 6.44 7.64
CA ASP A 118 -6.39 5.91 6.38
C ASP A 118 -5.55 4.64 6.57
N ILE A 119 -4.59 4.67 7.50
CA ILE A 119 -3.75 3.50 7.79
C ILE A 119 -4.54 2.39 8.49
N ALA A 120 -5.53 2.72 9.34
CA ALA A 120 -6.41 1.72 9.93
C ALA A 120 -7.27 1.05 8.86
N THR A 121 -7.72 1.81 7.85
CA THR A 121 -8.44 1.27 6.70
C THR A 121 -7.53 0.34 5.88
N ALA A 122 -6.29 0.75 5.61
CA ALA A 122 -5.33 -0.06 4.86
C ALA A 122 -4.88 -1.32 5.60
N ALA A 123 -4.74 -1.25 6.93
CA ALA A 123 -4.46 -2.38 7.81
C ALA A 123 -5.68 -3.28 8.05
N GLU A 124 -6.86 -2.90 7.51
CA GLU A 124 -8.16 -3.54 7.68
C GLU A 124 -8.68 -3.56 9.12
N THR A 125 -8.18 -2.69 9.97
CA THR A 125 -8.63 -2.52 11.35
C THR A 125 -9.61 -1.37 11.53
N GLY A 126 -9.93 -0.61 10.48
CA GLY A 126 -10.87 0.52 10.53
C GLY A 126 -12.26 0.19 11.11
N HIS A 127 -12.72 -1.06 10.99
CA HIS A 127 -14.00 -1.51 11.53
C HIS A 127 -13.96 -1.88 13.04
N VAL A 128 -12.78 -2.06 13.61
CA VAL A 128 -12.56 -2.33 15.05
C VAL A 128 -11.85 -1.17 15.75
N TYR A 129 -11.47 -0.13 15.01
CA TYR A 129 -10.90 1.10 15.48
C TYR A 129 -12.00 2.01 16.04
N HIS A 130 -11.87 2.41 17.32
CA HIS A 130 -12.87 3.25 17.98
C HIS A 130 -12.33 3.94 19.25
N ASN A 131 -13.14 4.82 19.84
CA ASN A 131 -12.84 5.58 21.05
C ASN A 131 -11.58 6.46 20.93
N VAL A 132 -11.44 7.16 19.82
CA VAL A 132 -10.35 8.11 19.61
C VAL A 132 -10.57 9.34 20.50
N VAL A 133 -9.59 9.63 21.35
CA VAL A 133 -9.59 10.74 22.29
C VAL A 133 -8.27 11.47 22.15
N VAL A 134 -8.35 12.76 21.81
CA VAL A 134 -7.21 13.67 21.80
C VAL A 134 -7.18 14.45 23.11
N MET A 135 -6.04 14.42 23.78
CA MET A 135 -5.78 15.16 25.02
C MET A 135 -4.59 16.10 24.79
N LEU A 136 -4.90 17.37 24.53
CA LEU A 136 -3.89 18.41 24.34
C LEU A 136 -3.23 18.81 25.66
N ASP A 137 -1.96 19.20 25.58
CA ASP A 137 -1.25 19.77 26.72
C ASP A 137 -1.84 21.14 27.11
N PRO A 138 -1.79 21.53 28.40
CA PRO A 138 -2.34 22.80 28.84
C PRO A 138 -1.72 24.00 28.10
N GLY A 139 -2.53 24.66 27.27
CA GLY A 139 -2.11 25.85 26.50
C GLY A 139 -1.42 25.52 25.18
N SER A 140 -1.41 24.26 24.74
CA SER A 140 -0.90 23.83 23.45
C SER A 140 -2.06 23.50 22.49
N GLU A 141 -1.88 23.81 21.20
CA GLU A 141 -2.78 23.40 20.12
C GLU A 141 -2.17 22.29 19.24
N SER A 142 -0.87 22.01 19.40
CA SER A 142 -0.08 21.13 18.55
C SER A 142 0.61 19.98 19.30
N SER A 143 0.58 19.98 20.64
CA SER A 143 1.18 18.92 21.45
C SER A 143 0.18 18.26 22.38
N GLY A 144 0.34 16.97 22.62
CA GLY A 144 -0.52 16.22 23.52
C GLY A 144 -0.39 14.71 23.37
N SER A 145 -1.51 14.03 23.57
CA SER A 145 -1.61 12.57 23.43
C SER A 145 -2.88 12.17 22.71
N LEU A 146 -2.75 11.18 21.85
CA LEU A 146 -3.82 10.55 21.11
C LEU A 146 -4.01 9.12 21.63
N ARG A 147 -5.20 8.86 22.18
CA ARG A 147 -5.58 7.56 22.70
C ARG A 147 -6.68 6.96 21.85
N PHE A 148 -6.53 5.70 21.46
CA PHE A 148 -7.53 4.95 20.71
C PHE A 148 -7.49 3.47 21.07
N ARG A 149 -8.51 2.74 20.65
CA ARG A 149 -8.62 1.30 20.88
C ARG A 149 -8.78 0.56 19.56
N ILE A 150 -8.12 -0.59 19.49
CA ILE A 150 -8.29 -1.57 18.41
C ILE A 150 -8.81 -2.86 19.01
N GLY A 151 -9.94 -3.34 18.48
CA GLY A 151 -10.60 -4.50 19.02
C GLY A 151 -11.07 -4.27 20.46
N GLU A 152 -11.16 -5.33 21.26
CA GLU A 152 -11.74 -5.23 22.60
C GLU A 152 -10.70 -4.94 23.70
N TRP A 153 -9.41 -5.21 23.51
CA TRP A 153 -8.47 -5.14 24.65
C TRP A 153 -7.27 -4.22 24.43
N ASP A 154 -6.98 -3.88 23.18
CA ASP A 154 -5.76 -3.16 22.84
C ASP A 154 -6.02 -1.66 22.84
N VAL A 155 -5.48 -0.97 23.85
CA VAL A 155 -5.54 0.49 23.99
C VAL A 155 -4.16 1.05 23.71
N TYR A 156 -4.08 1.98 22.76
CA TYR A 156 -2.87 2.69 22.39
C TYR A 156 -2.95 4.12 22.89
N ASP A 157 -1.81 4.61 23.36
CA ASP A 157 -1.63 5.98 23.83
C ASP A 157 -0.31 6.50 23.26
N ILE A 158 -0.41 7.41 22.30
CA ILE A 158 0.70 7.94 21.53
C ILE A 158 0.76 9.44 21.79
N SER A 159 1.83 9.87 22.46
CA SER A 159 2.16 11.28 22.59
C SER A 159 2.63 11.83 21.24
N PHE A 160 2.29 13.08 20.97
CA PHE A 160 2.68 13.81 19.77
C PHE A 160 3.08 15.26 20.09
N ASP A 161 3.96 15.83 19.28
CA ASP A 161 4.36 17.24 19.27
C ASP A 161 4.52 17.72 17.82
N LEU A 162 3.45 18.29 17.26
CA LEU A 162 3.37 18.62 15.84
C LEU A 162 4.17 19.88 15.51
N ASP A 163 5.15 19.74 14.63
CA ASP A 163 5.82 20.86 13.97
C ASP A 163 5.02 21.35 12.75
N GLU A 164 4.94 22.66 12.56
CA GLU A 164 4.21 23.27 11.44
C GLU A 164 4.77 22.88 10.06
N CYS A 165 6.05 22.52 9.99
CA CYS A 165 6.76 22.24 8.74
C CYS A 165 6.88 20.75 8.42
N PHE A 166 6.81 19.86 9.40
CA PHE A 166 7.03 18.41 9.18
C PHE A 166 6.25 17.48 10.11
N GLY A 167 5.37 18.00 10.98
CA GLY A 167 4.60 17.18 11.92
C GLY A 167 5.47 16.55 13.02
N ASP A 168 5.06 15.38 13.50
CA ASP A 168 5.81 14.55 14.46
C ASP A 168 6.14 13.17 13.85
N ILE A 169 7.31 13.09 13.22
CA ILE A 169 7.80 11.86 12.57
C ILE A 169 7.88 10.68 13.57
N ASP A 170 8.21 10.94 14.83
CA ASP A 170 8.34 9.88 15.84
C ASP A 170 6.96 9.32 16.21
N ALA A 171 5.92 10.16 16.29
CA ALA A 171 4.54 9.70 16.46
C ALA A 171 4.03 8.95 15.23
N GLU A 172 4.29 9.46 14.02
CA GLU A 172 3.86 8.86 12.76
C GLU A 172 4.40 7.47 12.53
N THR A 173 5.67 7.23 12.86
CA THR A 173 6.28 5.90 12.73
C THR A 173 5.68 4.85 13.67
N ARG A 174 4.98 5.27 14.73
CA ARG A 174 4.34 4.35 15.69
C ARG A 174 2.93 3.94 15.29
N PHE A 175 2.22 4.76 14.53
CA PHE A 175 0.85 4.45 14.15
C PHE A 175 0.70 3.17 13.32
N PRO A 176 1.55 2.86 12.31
CA PRO A 176 1.41 1.66 11.48
C PRO A 176 1.36 0.38 12.29
N GLN A 177 2.22 0.25 13.30
CA GLN A 177 2.23 -0.93 14.17
C GLN A 177 1.09 -0.89 15.19
N ALA A 178 0.67 0.29 15.65
CA ALA A 178 -0.48 0.42 16.54
C ALA A 178 -1.79 0.04 15.85
N VAL A 179 -1.92 0.27 14.54
CA VAL A 179 -3.09 -0.11 13.75
C VAL A 179 -3.07 -1.53 13.19
N ALA A 180 -1.97 -2.27 13.38
CA ALA A 180 -1.81 -3.60 12.82
C ALA A 180 -2.88 -4.56 13.38
N ALA A 181 -3.47 -5.38 12.49
CA ALA A 181 -4.33 -6.46 12.92
C ALA A 181 -3.55 -7.50 13.77
N PRO A 182 -4.20 -8.23 14.68
CA PRO A 182 -3.52 -9.21 15.53
C PRO A 182 -2.71 -10.23 14.71
N GLY A 183 -1.41 -10.32 15.00
CA GLY A 183 -0.47 -11.23 14.31
C GLY A 183 0.25 -10.63 13.11
N LEU A 184 -0.15 -9.45 12.65
CA LEU A 184 0.56 -8.72 11.59
C LEU A 184 1.61 -7.78 12.18
N THR A 185 2.72 -7.66 11.47
CA THR A 185 3.77 -6.68 11.72
C THR A 185 3.78 -5.67 10.59
N ALA A 186 3.84 -4.39 10.94
CA ALA A 186 3.98 -3.30 9.98
C ALA A 186 5.46 -3.15 9.58
N TYR A 187 5.72 -3.09 8.28
CA TYR A 187 7.04 -2.79 7.72
C TYR A 187 6.94 -1.55 6.85
N THR A 188 7.80 -0.57 7.12
CA THR A 188 7.86 0.69 6.39
C THR A 188 9.08 0.69 5.46
N PHE A 189 8.85 1.00 4.20
CA PHE A 189 9.83 1.09 3.13
C PHE A 189 9.76 2.46 2.46
N GLU A 190 10.81 2.79 1.70
CA GLU A 190 10.76 3.92 0.77
C GLU A 190 9.94 3.55 -0.47
N GLY A 191 8.99 4.40 -0.84
CA GLY A 191 8.15 4.23 -2.02
C GLY A 191 8.93 4.27 -3.34
N ILE A 192 8.20 4.14 -4.44
CA ILE A 192 8.76 4.02 -5.79
C ILE A 192 9.65 5.21 -6.18
N TYR A 193 9.30 6.42 -5.72
CA TYR A 193 10.02 7.67 -5.97
C TYR A 193 10.90 8.15 -4.80
N HIS A 194 11.10 7.32 -3.76
CA HIS A 194 11.86 7.65 -2.53
C HIS A 194 11.38 8.86 -1.72
N THR A 195 10.21 9.43 -2.06
CA THR A 195 9.63 10.57 -1.35
C THR A 195 8.69 10.13 -0.25
N ASN A 196 7.94 9.05 -0.50
CA ASN A 196 6.77 8.70 0.30
C ASN A 196 6.97 7.33 0.96
N PRO A 197 6.69 7.17 2.26
CA PRO A 197 6.73 5.86 2.88
C PRO A 197 5.66 4.92 2.31
N MET A 198 6.06 3.69 2.05
CA MET A 198 5.18 2.57 1.74
C MET A 198 5.16 1.63 2.94
N ILE A 199 3.98 1.31 3.44
CA ILE A 199 3.77 0.43 4.59
C ILE A 199 3.09 -0.83 4.09
N ILE A 200 3.60 -1.98 4.52
CA ILE A 200 2.93 -3.28 4.33
C ILE A 200 2.73 -3.96 5.68
N TRP A 201 1.62 -4.67 5.82
CA TRP A 201 1.34 -5.51 6.98
C TRP A 201 1.40 -6.98 6.59
N VAL A 202 2.31 -7.73 7.20
CA VAL A 202 2.50 -9.17 6.92
C VAL A 202 2.52 -9.98 8.22
N ASP A 203 2.09 -11.23 8.15
CA ASP A 203 2.10 -12.12 9.32
C ASP A 203 3.54 -12.36 9.79
N ALA A 204 3.81 -12.03 11.05
CA ALA A 204 5.12 -12.16 11.69
C ALA A 204 5.63 -13.61 11.70
N ASN A 205 4.71 -14.59 11.66
CA ASN A 205 5.04 -16.02 11.69
C ASN A 205 5.24 -16.61 10.29
N ASN A 206 5.02 -15.83 9.23
CA ASN A 206 5.20 -16.30 7.88
C ASN A 206 6.70 -16.36 7.53
N ALA A 207 7.22 -17.57 7.32
CA ALA A 207 8.62 -17.78 6.98
C ALA A 207 9.06 -17.10 5.67
N GLN A 208 8.13 -16.79 4.76
CA GLN A 208 8.41 -16.10 3.50
C GLN A 208 8.43 -14.57 3.66
N ALA A 209 7.91 -14.02 4.76
CA ALA A 209 7.89 -12.57 4.99
C ALA A 209 9.31 -11.98 4.99
N THR A 210 10.27 -12.65 5.64
CA THR A 210 11.68 -12.22 5.64
C THR A 210 12.27 -12.17 4.23
N ALA A 211 11.94 -13.14 3.38
CA ALA A 211 12.43 -13.17 2.00
C ALA A 211 11.85 -12.02 1.17
N LEU A 212 10.56 -11.70 1.35
CA LEU A 212 9.94 -10.54 0.70
C LEU A 212 10.59 -9.23 1.15
N ILE A 213 10.75 -9.03 2.46
CA ILE A 213 11.34 -7.81 3.02
C ILE A 213 12.75 -7.59 2.47
N SER A 214 13.59 -8.63 2.48
CA SER A 214 14.94 -8.55 1.91
C SER A 214 14.94 -8.31 0.40
N ALA A 215 13.94 -8.81 -0.34
CA ALA A 215 13.81 -8.55 -1.77
C ALA A 215 13.46 -7.08 -2.05
N ILE A 216 12.53 -6.50 -1.29
CA ILE A 216 12.16 -5.07 -1.39
C ILE A 216 13.36 -4.18 -1.02
N GLU A 217 14.08 -4.51 0.05
CA GLU A 217 15.30 -3.78 0.44
C GLU A 217 16.37 -3.85 -0.65
N ALA A 218 16.54 -5.01 -1.29
CA ALA A 218 17.50 -5.19 -2.38
C ALA A 218 17.12 -4.42 -3.67
N GLU A 219 15.85 -4.06 -3.86
CA GLU A 219 15.42 -3.14 -4.92
C GLU A 219 15.80 -1.69 -4.63
N ARG A 220 16.01 -1.33 -3.36
CA ARG A 220 16.39 0.04 -2.97
C ARG A 220 17.84 0.36 -3.32
N ASP A 221 18.72 -0.63 -3.22
CA ASP A 221 20.16 -0.43 -3.38
C ASP A 221 20.63 -0.47 -4.86
N GLN A 222 19.70 -0.48 -5.82
CA GLN A 222 19.95 -0.54 -7.28
C GLN A 222 19.80 0.82 -7.96
#